data_AF-A0A0B2Q0B2-F1
#
_entry.id   AF-A0A0B2Q0B2-F1
#
_cell.length_a   1.000
_cell.length_b   1.000
_cell.length_c   1.000
_cell.angle_alpha   90.00
_cell.angle_beta   90.00
_cell.angle_gamma   90.00
#
_symmetry.space_group_name_H-M   'P 1'
#
loop_
_entity.id
_entity.type
_entity.pdbx_description
1 polymer ?
#
loop_
_entity_poly.entity_id
_entity_poly.type
_entity_poly.pdbx_seq_one_letter_code
_entity_poly.pdbx_strand_id
1 'polypeptide(L)'
;LLGKWRWDLFHQNKELWARILASKYGGWRSPVDAKRVNNESVWWQDLMAVIHDQQFNNVLQEGTIWRVGCGDKIHFWEDRWTGIGQPLMLKYPRLYQISHQQQKLILQMGSFTNSAWEWNLSWRRPLFDIE
;
A
#
# COMPACT_ATOMS: atom_id res chain seq x y z
N LEU A 1 -8.14 -9.34 -18.38
CA LEU A 1 -6.84 -8.86 -18.90
C LEU A 1 -6.22 -7.78 -18.02
N LEU A 2 -6.94 -6.70 -17.66
CA LEU A 2 -6.42 -5.63 -16.79
C LEU A 2 -6.00 -6.09 -15.38
N GLY A 3 -6.72 -7.06 -14.79
CA GLY A 3 -6.33 -7.64 -13.50
C GLY A 3 -4.95 -8.31 -13.50
N LYS A 4 -4.54 -8.93 -14.63
CA LYS A 4 -3.19 -9.51 -14.78
C LYS A 4 -2.12 -8.41 -14.79
N TRP A 5 -2.34 -7.34 -15.54
CA TRP A 5 -1.45 -6.19 -15.55
C TRP A 5 -1.31 -5.53 -14.19
N ARG A 6 -2.40 -5.44 -13.43
CA ARG A 6 -2.36 -4.97 -12.04
C ARG A 6 -1.50 -5.87 -11.15
N TRP A 7 -1.68 -7.18 -11.25
CA TRP A 7 -0.89 -8.16 -10.49
C TRP A 7 0.60 -8.08 -10.86
N ASP A 8 0.90 -8.06 -12.15
CA ASP A 8 2.25 -8.01 -12.69
C ASP A 8 2.93 -6.68 -12.32
N LEU A 9 2.20 -5.55 -12.33
CA LEU A 9 2.74 -4.24 -11.90
C LEU A 9 3.12 -4.26 -10.41
N PHE A 10 2.39 -4.99 -9.57
CA PHE A 10 2.70 -5.09 -8.14
C PHE A 10 3.96 -5.97 -7.90
N HIS A 11 4.05 -7.09 -8.61
CA HIS A 11 5.07 -8.12 -8.38
C HIS A 11 6.35 -7.92 -9.21
N GLN A 12 6.26 -7.45 -10.45
CA GLN A 12 7.34 -7.40 -11.45
C GLN A 12 7.89 -5.98 -11.70
N ASN A 13 7.98 -5.15 -10.65
CA ASN A 13 8.52 -3.78 -10.74
C ASN A 13 9.97 -3.66 -11.28
N LYS A 14 10.70 -4.76 -11.41
CA LYS A 14 12.09 -4.77 -11.93
C LYS A 14 12.17 -4.95 -13.44
N GLU A 15 11.08 -5.37 -14.09
CA GLU A 15 11.07 -5.57 -15.53
C GLU A 15 11.08 -4.24 -16.28
N LEU A 16 11.63 -4.26 -17.50
CA LEU A 16 11.85 -3.06 -18.32
C LEU A 16 10.54 -2.31 -18.61
N TRP A 17 9.47 -3.04 -18.93
CA TRP A 17 8.15 -2.44 -19.17
C TRP A 17 7.59 -1.76 -17.91
N ALA A 18 7.75 -2.39 -16.73
CA ALA A 18 7.27 -1.84 -15.47
C ALA A 18 8.03 -0.57 -15.10
N ARG A 19 9.35 -0.52 -15.35
CA ARG A 19 10.18 0.67 -15.18
C ARG A 19 9.79 1.79 -16.13
N ILE A 20 9.49 1.47 -17.40
CA ILE A 20 9.01 2.45 -18.38
C ILE A 20 7.67 3.05 -17.94
N LEU A 21 6.72 2.21 -17.51
CA LEU A 21 5.43 2.67 -16.99
C LEU A 21 5.61 3.52 -15.72
N ALA A 22 6.46 3.10 -14.79
CA ALA A 22 6.74 3.87 -13.58
C ALA A 22 7.37 5.23 -13.91
N SER A 23 8.30 5.27 -14.87
CA SER A 23 8.92 6.52 -15.31
C SER A 23 7.97 7.45 -16.05
N LYS A 24 7.01 6.90 -16.81
CA LYS A 24 6.06 7.69 -17.61
C LYS A 24 4.87 8.18 -16.79
N TYR A 25 4.38 7.36 -15.87
CA TYR A 25 3.12 7.59 -15.18
C TYR A 25 3.22 7.66 -13.65
N GLY A 26 4.41 7.55 -13.06
CA GLY A 26 4.60 7.64 -11.60
C GLY A 26 4.43 6.32 -10.84
N GLY A 27 4.18 5.21 -11.54
CA GLY A 27 4.07 3.87 -10.96
C GLY A 27 2.71 3.59 -10.32
N TRP A 28 2.61 2.46 -9.60
CA TRP A 28 1.32 1.96 -9.06
C TRP A 28 0.72 2.80 -7.93
N ARG A 29 1.51 3.69 -7.31
CA ARG A 29 1.07 4.66 -6.28
C ARG A 29 0.90 6.07 -6.83
N SER A 30 0.96 6.24 -8.14
CA SER A 30 0.73 7.55 -8.75
C SER A 30 -0.65 8.04 -8.32
N PRO A 31 -0.75 9.23 -7.67
CA PRO A 31 -2.05 9.78 -7.33
C PRO A 31 -2.85 9.96 -8.62
N VAL A 32 -4.09 9.48 -8.65
CA VAL A 32 -5.02 9.77 -9.76
C VAL A 32 -5.14 11.29 -9.99
N ASP A 33 -4.93 12.05 -8.92
CA ASP A 33 -4.96 13.52 -8.88
C ASP A 33 -3.60 14.21 -9.09
N ALA A 34 -2.51 13.48 -9.38
CA ALA A 34 -1.21 14.06 -9.68
C ALA A 34 -1.24 14.70 -11.07
N LYS A 35 -2.02 15.78 -11.18
CA LYS A 35 -2.24 16.64 -12.34
C LYS A 35 -2.46 15.84 -13.60
N ARG A 36 -3.72 15.71 -14.03
CA ARG A 36 -4.14 15.51 -15.43
C ARG A 36 -3.03 15.90 -16.41
N VAL A 37 -2.07 15.00 -16.64
CA VAL A 37 -1.02 15.24 -17.60
C VAL A 37 -1.79 14.99 -18.87
N ASN A 38 -1.96 16.03 -19.67
CA ASN A 38 -2.89 16.10 -20.80
C ASN A 38 -2.65 15.05 -21.92
N ASN A 39 -1.86 13.99 -21.66
CA ASN A 39 -1.40 12.94 -22.57
C ASN A 39 -1.41 11.53 -21.94
N GLU A 40 -2.16 11.27 -20.87
CA GLU A 40 -2.30 9.89 -20.37
C GLU A 40 -3.10 9.03 -21.36
N SER A 41 -2.58 7.84 -21.68
CA SER A 41 -3.27 6.90 -22.57
C SER A 41 -4.54 6.39 -21.91
N VAL A 42 -5.63 6.25 -22.68
CA VAL A 42 -6.92 5.67 -22.23
C VAL A 42 -6.70 4.33 -21.50
N TRP A 43 -5.80 3.49 -22.00
CA TRP A 43 -5.44 2.22 -21.34
C TRP A 43 -4.91 2.40 -19.91
N TRP A 44 -4.11 3.44 -19.65
CA TRP A 44 -3.58 3.73 -18.32
C TRP A 44 -4.69 4.24 -17.40
N GLN A 45 -5.62 5.04 -17.93
CA GLN A 45 -6.80 5.50 -17.20
C GLN A 45 -7.69 4.33 -16.80
N ASP A 46 -7.97 3.40 -17.71
CA ASP A 46 -8.74 2.18 -17.43
C ASP A 46 -8.02 1.29 -16.40
N LEU A 47 -6.69 1.18 -16.50
CA LEU A 47 -5.90 0.42 -15.53
C LEU A 47 -5.95 1.07 -14.14
N MET A 48 -5.80 2.40 -14.04
CA MET A 48 -5.91 3.12 -12.77
C MET A 48 -7.32 3.01 -12.20
N ALA A 49 -8.36 3.10 -13.03
CA ALA A 49 -9.74 2.88 -12.61
C ALA A 49 -9.89 1.50 -11.95
N VAL A 50 -9.37 0.43 -12.56
CA VAL A 50 -9.41 -0.93 -11.98
C VAL A 50 -8.53 -1.09 -10.72
N ILE A 51 -7.43 -0.34 -10.61
CA ILE A 51 -6.59 -0.35 -9.41
C ILE A 51 -7.30 0.32 -8.23
N HIS A 52 -7.94 1.45 -8.48
CA HIS A 52 -8.63 2.25 -7.47
C HIS A 52 -10.09 1.84 -7.23
N ASP A 53 -10.65 0.98 -8.07
CA ASP A 53 -11.99 0.42 -7.92
C ASP A 53 -12.10 -0.38 -6.62
N GLN A 54 -12.90 0.12 -5.68
CA GLN A 54 -13.11 -0.50 -4.38
C GLN A 54 -13.85 -1.84 -4.47
N GLN A 55 -14.73 -2.04 -5.45
CA GLN A 55 -15.45 -3.30 -5.62
C GLN A 55 -14.54 -4.40 -6.13
N PHE A 56 -13.69 -4.12 -7.12
CA PHE A 56 -12.72 -5.09 -7.61
C PHE A 56 -11.67 -5.44 -6.54
N ASN A 57 -11.30 -4.46 -5.71
CA ASN A 57 -10.48 -4.69 -4.52
C ASN A 57 -11.12 -5.66 -3.52
N ASN A 58 -12.42 -5.56 -3.28
CA ASN A 58 -13.13 -6.44 -2.35
C ASN A 58 -13.18 -7.89 -2.86
N VAL A 59 -13.46 -8.10 -4.17
CA VAL A 59 -13.48 -9.43 -4.79
C VAL A 59 -12.09 -10.10 -4.73
N LEU A 60 -11.02 -9.33 -4.94
CA LEU A 60 -9.66 -9.84 -4.76
C LEU A 60 -9.34 -10.14 -3.29
N GLN A 61 -9.88 -9.38 -2.34
CA GLN A 61 -9.65 -9.60 -0.90
C GLN A 61 -10.38 -10.83 -0.36
N GLU A 62 -11.57 -11.15 -0.87
CA GLU A 62 -12.33 -12.34 -0.45
C GLU A 62 -11.66 -13.65 -0.88
N GLY A 63 -10.92 -13.65 -2.00
CA GLY A 63 -10.24 -14.84 -2.53
C GLY A 63 -8.73 -14.94 -2.25
N THR A 64 -8.10 -13.91 -1.69
CA THR A 64 -6.63 -13.84 -1.60
C THR A 64 -6.15 -13.55 -0.18
N ILE A 65 -5.35 -14.46 0.39
CA ILE A 65 -4.67 -14.23 1.66
C ILE A 65 -3.50 -13.28 1.41
N TRP A 66 -3.57 -12.07 1.96
CA TRP A 66 -2.45 -11.14 1.94
C TRP A 66 -1.30 -11.68 2.80
N ARG A 67 -0.17 -11.99 2.16
CA ARG A 67 1.10 -12.22 2.84
C ARG A 67 2.00 -11.03 2.58
N VAL A 68 2.26 -10.25 3.62
CA VAL A 68 3.27 -9.20 3.55
C VAL A 68 4.63 -9.89 3.41
N GLY A 69 5.28 -9.67 2.27
CA GLY A 69 6.66 -10.11 2.04
C GLY A 69 7.65 -9.24 2.80
N CYS A 70 8.58 -8.61 2.09
CA CYS A 70 9.60 -7.74 2.71
C CYS A 70 9.05 -6.40 3.24
N GLY A 71 7.79 -6.05 2.99
CA GLY A 71 7.17 -4.83 3.52
C GLY A 71 7.77 -3.51 2.97
N ASP A 72 8.56 -3.56 1.90
CA ASP A 72 9.28 -2.43 1.28
C ASP A 72 8.41 -1.55 0.37
N LYS A 73 7.16 -1.97 0.13
CA LYS A 73 6.21 -1.28 -0.76
C LYS A 73 4.89 -0.94 -0.10
N ILE A 74 4.67 -1.31 1.16
CA ILE A 74 3.37 -1.23 1.80
C ILE A 74 3.45 -0.25 2.97
N HIS A 75 2.63 0.79 2.97
CA HIS A 75 2.52 1.71 4.11
C HIS A 75 1.74 1.03 5.22
N PHE A 76 2.28 1.07 6.44
CA PHE A 76 1.66 0.39 7.56
C PHE A 76 0.26 0.92 7.89
N TRP A 77 0.06 2.25 7.83
CA TRP A 77 -1.22 2.85 8.24
C TRP A 77 -2.22 3.03 7.10
N GLU A 78 -1.74 3.39 5.91
CA GLU A 78 -2.59 3.85 4.80
C GLU A 78 -3.01 2.74 3.85
N ASP A 79 -2.22 1.67 3.73
CA ASP A 79 -2.53 0.58 2.80
C ASP A 79 -3.43 -0.48 3.43
N ARG A 80 -4.24 -1.12 2.59
CA ARG A 80 -5.12 -2.25 2.95
C ARG A 80 -4.35 -3.58 2.92
N TRP A 81 -3.37 -3.72 3.80
CA TRP A 81 -2.56 -4.94 3.88
C TRP A 81 -3.04 -5.91 4.97
N THR A 82 -3.90 -5.44 5.86
CA THR A 82 -4.57 -6.31 6.83
C THR A 82 -5.77 -6.98 6.16
N GLY A 83 -6.03 -8.26 6.44
CA GLY A 83 -7.16 -9.02 5.88
C GLY A 83 -8.55 -8.50 6.30
N ILE A 84 -8.62 -7.33 6.95
CA ILE A 84 -9.84 -6.69 7.45
C ILE A 84 -10.47 -5.80 6.36
N GLY A 85 -9.81 -5.66 5.19
CA GLY A 85 -10.36 -4.95 4.03
C GLY A 85 -10.35 -3.42 4.11
N GLN A 86 -9.79 -2.85 5.18
CA GLN A 86 -9.63 -1.41 5.36
C GLN A 86 -8.24 -1.03 5.91
N PRO A 87 -7.74 0.18 5.63
CA PRO A 87 -6.49 0.69 6.20
C PRO A 87 -6.57 0.82 7.72
N LEU A 88 -5.42 0.62 8.40
CA LEU A 88 -5.33 0.77 9.85
C LEU A 88 -5.63 2.20 10.30
N MET A 89 -5.36 3.22 9.48
CA MET A 89 -5.67 4.61 9.81
C MET A 89 -7.18 4.87 9.96
N LEU A 90 -8.02 4.18 9.19
CA LEU A 90 -9.48 4.32 9.26
C LEU A 90 -10.05 3.52 10.43
N LYS A 91 -9.47 2.34 10.70
CA LYS A 91 -9.88 1.49 11.82
C LYS A 91 -9.46 2.05 13.17
N TYR A 92 -8.27 2.64 13.26
CA TYR A 92 -7.68 3.18 14.50
C TYR A 92 -7.19 4.63 14.31
N PRO A 93 -8.11 5.58 14.07
CA PRO A 93 -7.74 6.97 13.77
C PRO A 93 -7.00 7.64 14.94
N ARG A 94 -7.34 7.27 16.19
CA ARG A 94 -6.65 7.78 17.39
C ARG A 94 -5.18 7.34 17.44
N LEU A 95 -4.90 6.08 17.13
CA LEU A 95 -3.52 5.56 17.09
C LEU A 95 -2.75 6.18 15.92
N TYR A 96 -3.40 6.35 14.77
CA TYR A 96 -2.79 7.00 13.62
C TYR A 96 -2.35 8.44 13.96
N GLN A 97 -3.19 9.23 14.62
CA GLN A 97 -2.88 10.62 15.00
C GLN A 97 -1.65 10.74 15.92
N ILE A 98 -1.45 9.77 16.81
CA ILE A 98 -0.33 9.78 17.75
C ILE A 98 0.89 9.02 17.23
N SER A 99 0.81 8.37 16.07
CA SER A 99 1.96 7.71 15.46
C SER A 99 2.97 8.73 14.92
N HIS A 100 4.26 8.56 15.22
CA HIS A 100 5.33 9.28 14.53
C HIS A 100 5.64 8.71 13.14
N GLN A 101 5.04 7.58 12.80
CA GLN A 101 5.41 6.76 11.65
C GLN A 101 4.23 6.58 10.68
N GLN A 102 3.38 7.59 10.56
CA GLN A 102 2.16 7.58 9.73
C GLN A 102 2.42 7.16 8.28
N GLN A 103 3.47 7.69 7.67
CA GLN A 103 3.85 7.46 6.27
C GLN A 103 4.93 6.39 6.09
N LYS A 104 5.25 5.61 7.13
CA LYS A 104 6.33 4.61 7.05
C LYS A 104 5.86 3.30 6.42
N LEU A 105 6.79 2.66 5.73
CA LEU A 105 6.60 1.33 5.16
C LEU A 105 6.67 0.26 6.25
N ILE A 106 6.01 -0.89 6.06
CA ILE A 106 6.03 -2.01 7.03
C ILE A 106 7.48 -2.41 7.36
N LEU A 107 8.37 -2.46 6.37
CA LEU A 107 9.79 -2.77 6.60
C LEU A 107 10.46 -1.83 7.63
N GLN A 108 10.02 -0.57 7.68
CA GLN A 108 10.57 0.47 8.56
C GLN A 108 9.87 0.53 9.92
N MET A 109 8.86 -0.32 10.14
CA MET A 109 8.06 -0.37 11.36
C MET A 109 8.52 -1.45 12.33
N GLY A 110 9.58 -2.17 12.01
CA GLY A 110 10.07 -3.26 12.84
C GLY A 110 11.38 -3.85 12.33
N SER A 111 11.86 -4.85 13.05
CA SER A 111 13.05 -5.62 12.70
C SER A 111 12.79 -7.10 12.90
N PHE A 112 13.53 -7.93 12.17
CA PHE A 112 13.51 -9.37 12.39
C PHE A 112 14.57 -9.73 13.43
N THR A 113 14.12 -10.14 14.61
CA THR A 113 14.96 -10.44 15.77
C THR A 113 14.57 -11.82 16.28
N ASN A 114 15.55 -12.68 16.58
CA ASN A 114 15.33 -14.02 17.13
C ASN A 114 14.21 -14.83 16.43
N SER A 115 14.26 -14.91 15.10
CA SER A 115 13.29 -15.66 14.28
C SER A 115 11.84 -15.16 14.27
N ALA A 116 11.57 -13.98 14.85
CA ALA A 116 10.26 -13.35 14.82
C ALA A 116 10.35 -11.90 14.34
N TRP A 117 9.22 -11.38 13.84
CA TRP A 117 9.09 -9.97 13.52
C TRP A 117 8.72 -9.18 14.78
N GLU A 118 9.56 -8.23 15.16
CA GLU A 118 9.32 -7.32 16.29
C GLU A 118 8.93 -5.93 15.77
N TRP A 119 7.75 -5.45 16.20
CA TRP A 119 7.25 -4.13 15.83
C TRP A 119 7.89 -3.04 16.70
N ASN A 120 8.50 -2.04 16.07
CA ASN A 120 9.03 -0.84 16.70
C ASN A 120 8.11 0.35 16.40
N LEU A 121 7.05 0.46 17.20
CA LEU A 121 6.03 1.51 17.09
C LEU A 121 6.38 2.69 17.99
N SER A 122 6.56 3.86 17.38
CA SER A 122 6.87 5.12 18.05
C SER A 122 5.65 6.03 18.11
N TRP A 123 5.35 6.48 19.33
CA TRP A 123 4.15 7.25 19.64
C TRP A 123 4.53 8.62 20.20
N ARG A 124 3.76 9.65 19.83
CA ARG A 124 3.87 11.03 20.34
C ARG A 124 3.61 11.15 21.83
N ARG A 125 2.88 10.18 22.38
CA ARG A 125 2.55 10.05 23.79
C ARG A 125 2.54 8.56 24.15
N PRO A 126 2.82 8.20 25.41
CA PRO A 126 2.69 6.82 25.86
C PRO A 126 1.29 6.29 25.55
N LEU A 127 1.21 5.03 25.09
CA LEU A 127 -0.07 4.36 24.79
C LEU A 127 -0.87 4.05 26.06
N PHE A 128 -0.17 3.97 27.19
CA PHE A 128 -0.70 3.71 28.50
C PHE A 128 -0.03 4.71 29.45
N ASP A 129 -0.80 5.63 30.01
CA ASP A 129 -0.46 6.10 31.35
C ASP A 129 -0.60 4.87 32.22
N ILE A 130 0.51 4.43 32.82
CA ILE A 130 0.50 3.28 33.73
C ILE A 130 -0.30 3.73 34.96
N GLU A 131 -1.54 3.28 35.08
CA GLU A 131 -2.21 3.07 36.37
C GLU A 131 -2.06 1.60 36.77
#